data_AF-A0A5R9P0J5-F1
#
_entry.id   AF-A0A5R9P0J5-F1
#
_cell.length_a   1.000
_cell.length_b   1.000
_cell.length_c   1.000
_cell.angle_alpha   90.00
_cell.angle_beta   90.00
_cell.angle_gamma   90.00
#
_symmetry.space_group_name_H-M   'P 1'
#
loop_
_entity.id
_entity.type
_entity.pdbx_description
1 polymer ?
#
loop_
_entity_poly.entity_id
_entity_poly.type
_entity_poly.pdbx_seq_one_letter_code
_entity_poly.pdbx_strand_id
1 'polypeptide(L)'
;MKAELRSLIDEQEQSIKDENPDAYDLGDEPDEEDNLADDGETISVFPNGDHAAFCTSWADDLRERLGSEAVALFGFSADENPDSHVSKIADGHDFAILHKRYIVDGWTTNVESIHPTGVMDIEDDDDLEEIIRLYGDPRLWEPRANELADPDNQIAAAFAERLETFKSAPRLS
;
A
#
# COMPACT_ATOMS: atom_id res chain seq x y z
N MET A 1 33.89 -26.12 -3.03
CA MET A 1 32.55 -25.50 -3.17
C MET A 1 32.50 -23.99 -2.93
N LYS A 2 32.60 -23.44 -1.71
CA LYS A 2 32.44 -21.96 -1.52
C LYS A 2 33.59 -21.12 -2.11
N ALA A 3 34.80 -21.68 -2.20
CA ALA A 3 35.96 -21.01 -2.80
C ALA A 3 35.96 -21.06 -4.35
N GLU A 4 35.46 -22.14 -4.95
CA GLU A 4 35.36 -22.28 -6.40
C GLU A 4 34.26 -21.39 -6.98
N LEU A 5 33.16 -21.19 -6.26
CA LEU A 5 32.10 -20.25 -6.67
C LEU A 5 32.60 -18.80 -6.68
N ARG A 6 33.47 -18.44 -5.74
CA ARG A 6 34.02 -17.09 -5.64
C ARG A 6 35.03 -16.80 -6.75
N SER A 7 35.85 -17.80 -7.10
CA SER A 7 36.76 -17.71 -8.25
C SER A 7 36.03 -17.51 -9.58
N LEU A 8 34.86 -18.14 -9.76
CA LEU A 8 34.04 -17.99 -10.98
C LEU A 8 33.37 -16.61 -11.08
N ILE A 9 33.02 -16.02 -9.94
CA ILE A 9 32.46 -14.65 -9.88
C ILE A 9 33.56 -13.63 -10.21
N ASP A 10 34.74 -13.78 -9.62
CA ASP A 10 35.86 -12.86 -9.85
C ASP A 10 36.33 -12.90 -11.33
N GLU A 11 36.29 -14.07 -11.99
CA GLU A 11 36.60 -14.21 -13.42
C GLU A 11 35.54 -13.56 -14.33
N GLN A 12 34.25 -13.66 -13.99
CA GLN A 12 33.19 -12.97 -14.73
C GLN A 12 33.26 -11.45 -14.58
N GLU A 13 33.54 -10.96 -13.37
CA GLU A 13 33.68 -9.51 -13.12
C GLU A 13 34.87 -8.91 -13.87
N GLN A 14 35.97 -9.66 -14.04
CA GLN A 14 37.12 -9.20 -14.81
C GLN A 14 36.84 -9.21 -16.32
N SER A 15 36.10 -10.22 -16.83
CA SER A 15 35.67 -10.26 -18.23
C SER A 15 34.79 -9.08 -18.61
N ILE A 16 33.90 -8.65 -17.70
CA ILE A 16 33.01 -7.49 -17.92
C ILE A 16 33.81 -6.18 -17.96
N LYS A 17 34.88 -6.07 -17.16
CA LYS A 17 35.75 -4.87 -17.14
C LYS A 17 36.62 -4.75 -18.38
N ASP A 18 37.06 -5.86 -18.94
CA ASP A 18 37.92 -5.86 -20.14
C ASP A 18 37.12 -5.63 -21.44
N GLU A 19 35.80 -5.91 -21.43
CA GLU A 19 34.91 -5.70 -22.59
C GLU A 19 34.32 -4.28 -22.71
N ASN A 20 34.40 -3.44 -21.66
CA ASN A 20 33.83 -2.09 -21.69
C ASN A 20 34.68 -1.04 -20.91
N PRO A 21 35.80 -0.57 -21.50
CA PRO A 21 36.76 0.30 -20.82
C PRO A 21 36.26 1.74 -20.56
N ASP A 22 35.13 2.14 -21.16
CA ASP A 22 34.65 3.54 -21.15
C ASP A 22 33.57 3.81 -20.10
N ALA A 23 33.25 2.86 -19.21
CA ALA A 23 32.18 3.00 -18.23
C ALA A 23 32.47 3.96 -17.05
N TYR A 24 33.64 4.62 -17.01
CA TYR A 24 33.98 5.57 -15.94
C TYR A 24 34.83 6.75 -16.44
N ASP A 25 34.26 7.63 -17.26
CA ASP A 25 34.74 9.00 -17.43
C ASP A 25 33.66 9.99 -16.97
N LEU A 26 33.90 10.64 -15.83
CA LEU A 26 33.05 11.68 -15.25
C LEU A 26 33.65 13.05 -15.62
N GLY A 27 33.07 13.71 -16.63
CA GLY A 27 33.46 15.07 -17.03
C GLY A 27 32.39 15.82 -17.84
N ASP A 28 31.69 16.73 -17.16
CA ASP A 28 31.02 17.97 -17.60
C ASP A 28 30.11 17.99 -18.87
N GLU A 29 28.79 17.88 -18.60
CA GLU A 29 27.54 18.51 -19.15
C GLU A 29 27.47 19.25 -20.52
N PRO A 30 26.27 19.49 -21.11
CA PRO A 30 24.95 18.83 -20.99
C PRO A 30 24.26 18.56 -22.37
N ASP A 31 23.03 18.06 -22.30
CA ASP A 31 21.94 18.07 -23.30
C ASP A 31 21.62 16.75 -24.02
N GLU A 32 20.29 16.52 -24.08
CA GLU A 32 19.53 15.58 -24.92
C GLU A 32 19.22 14.19 -24.35
N GLU A 33 17.98 14.11 -23.86
CA GLU A 33 17.02 13.01 -24.02
C GLU A 33 17.56 11.58 -24.23
N ASP A 34 17.16 10.76 -23.25
CA ASP A 34 16.58 9.44 -23.45
C ASP A 34 17.52 8.29 -23.79
N ASN A 35 17.83 7.50 -22.76
CA ASN A 35 17.56 6.06 -22.74
C ASN A 35 18.00 5.53 -21.37
N LEU A 36 17.17 5.75 -20.35
CA LEU A 36 17.14 4.78 -19.27
C LEU A 36 16.65 3.50 -19.92
N ALA A 37 17.54 2.52 -20.02
CA ALA A 37 17.23 1.21 -20.55
C ALA A 37 15.95 0.71 -19.86
N ASP A 38 14.87 0.67 -20.63
CA ASP A 38 13.62 0.01 -20.32
C ASP A 38 13.96 -1.45 -20.00
N ASP A 39 14.00 -1.76 -18.70
CA ASP A 39 14.12 -3.13 -18.20
C ASP A 39 12.81 -3.92 -18.38
N GLY A 40 11.83 -3.34 -19.08
CA GLY A 40 10.61 -4.00 -19.49
C GLY A 40 9.55 -4.07 -18.39
N GLU A 41 9.80 -3.47 -17.21
CA GLU A 41 8.78 -3.31 -16.19
C GLU A 41 8.09 -1.95 -16.35
N THR A 42 6.97 -1.94 -17.07
CA THR A 42 6.12 -0.75 -17.14
C THR A 42 5.54 -0.47 -15.75
N ILE A 43 6.09 0.52 -15.05
CA ILE A 43 5.63 0.93 -13.74
C ILE A 43 4.35 1.77 -13.89
N SER A 44 3.28 1.36 -13.21
CA SER A 44 2.05 2.16 -13.13
C SER A 44 2.19 3.28 -12.11
N VAL A 45 1.90 4.51 -12.54
CA VAL A 45 1.98 5.72 -11.72
C VAL A 45 0.68 6.51 -11.73
N PHE A 46 0.39 7.18 -10.63
CA PHE A 46 -0.69 8.16 -10.52
C PHE A 46 -0.32 9.47 -11.22
N PRO A 47 -1.29 10.37 -11.50
CA PRO A 47 -1.01 11.65 -12.16
C PRO A 47 -0.03 12.55 -11.40
N ASN A 48 0.11 12.36 -10.08
CA ASN A 48 1.07 13.09 -9.23
C ASN A 48 2.49 12.48 -9.28
N GLY A 49 2.70 11.37 -10.00
CA GLY A 49 3.97 10.65 -10.14
C GLY A 49 4.18 9.52 -9.14
N ASP A 50 3.26 9.34 -8.17
CA ASP A 50 3.39 8.29 -7.16
C ASP A 50 3.16 6.89 -7.75
N HIS A 51 3.83 5.88 -7.19
CA HIS A 51 3.76 4.51 -7.67
C HIS A 51 2.50 3.78 -7.22
N ALA A 52 1.76 3.20 -8.17
CA ALA A 52 0.56 2.44 -7.87
C ALA A 52 0.81 1.14 -7.07
N ALA A 53 2.06 0.70 -6.95
CA ALA A 53 2.45 -0.42 -6.10
C ALA A 53 2.33 -0.11 -4.59
N PHE A 54 2.29 1.17 -4.21
CA PHE A 54 2.21 1.59 -2.81
C PHE A 54 0.76 1.86 -2.41
N CYS A 55 0.32 1.25 -1.30
CA CYS A 55 -1.02 1.46 -0.75
C CYS A 55 -1.27 2.92 -0.38
N THR A 56 -0.26 3.61 0.18
CA THR A 56 -0.32 5.03 0.50
C THR A 56 -0.74 5.89 -0.70
N SER A 57 -0.24 5.57 -1.89
CA SER A 57 -0.51 6.34 -3.11
C SER A 57 -1.97 6.24 -3.56
N TRP A 58 -2.63 5.09 -3.35
CA TRP A 58 -4.06 4.96 -3.61
C TRP A 58 -4.91 5.81 -2.66
N ALA A 59 -4.54 5.81 -1.38
CA ALA A 59 -5.25 6.57 -0.36
C ALA A 59 -5.09 8.08 -0.57
N ASP A 60 -3.86 8.53 -0.89
CA ASP A 60 -3.56 9.93 -1.17
C ASP A 60 -4.20 10.41 -2.48
N ASP A 61 -4.13 9.66 -3.60
CA ASP A 61 -4.79 10.02 -4.87
C ASP A 61 -6.31 10.19 -4.69
N LEU A 62 -6.97 9.33 -3.90
CA LEU A 62 -8.40 9.48 -3.62
C LEU A 62 -8.70 10.78 -2.87
N ARG A 63 -7.91 11.10 -1.84
CA ARG A 63 -8.07 12.35 -1.08
C ARG A 63 -7.77 13.58 -1.92
N GLU A 64 -6.77 13.53 -2.80
CA GLU A 64 -6.48 14.62 -3.74
C GLU A 64 -7.66 14.91 -4.68
N ARG A 65 -8.35 13.86 -5.16
CA ARG A 65 -9.49 14.00 -6.06
C ARG A 65 -10.76 14.48 -5.38
N LEU A 66 -11.03 14.01 -4.17
CA LEU A 66 -12.32 14.21 -3.49
C LEU A 66 -12.28 15.21 -2.33
N GLY A 67 -11.09 15.55 -1.86
CA GLY A 67 -10.85 16.50 -0.77
C GLY A 67 -10.84 15.84 0.61
N SER A 68 -10.13 16.48 1.55
CA SER A 68 -9.98 16.03 2.94
C SER A 68 -11.28 16.02 3.75
N GLU A 69 -12.27 16.83 3.37
CA GLU A 69 -13.58 16.83 4.02
C GLU A 69 -14.39 15.55 3.74
N ALA A 70 -14.14 14.91 2.59
CA ALA A 70 -14.83 13.70 2.18
C ALA A 70 -14.04 12.43 2.55
N VAL A 71 -12.71 12.51 2.55
CA VAL A 71 -11.82 11.35 2.65
C VAL A 71 -10.90 11.49 3.86
N ALA A 72 -11.07 10.56 4.81
CA ALA A 72 -10.16 10.39 5.94
C ALA A 72 -9.18 9.25 5.65
N LEU A 73 -7.92 9.43 6.02
CA LEU A 73 -6.87 8.43 5.80
C LEU A 73 -6.51 7.70 7.09
N PHE A 74 -6.45 6.38 7.01
CA PHE A 74 -6.10 5.50 8.11
C PHE A 74 -5.01 4.53 7.67
N GLY A 75 -4.32 3.96 8.66
CA GLY A 75 -3.45 2.83 8.43
C GLY A 75 -3.19 2.04 9.69
N PHE A 76 -2.37 1.00 9.55
CA PHE A 76 -1.87 0.22 10.68
C PHE A 76 -0.52 -0.40 10.31
N SER A 77 0.28 -0.74 11.32
CA SER A 77 1.48 -1.56 11.14
C SER A 77 1.14 -3.06 11.20
N ALA A 78 1.91 -3.89 10.49
CA ALA A 78 1.71 -5.33 10.52
C ALA A 78 1.97 -5.94 11.91
N ASP A 79 2.97 -5.41 12.62
CA ASP A 79 3.35 -5.86 13.96
C ASP A 79 2.25 -5.62 15.00
N GLU A 80 1.52 -4.50 14.90
CA GLU A 80 0.45 -4.17 15.83
C GLU A 80 -0.85 -4.89 15.48
N ASN A 81 -1.12 -5.11 14.19
CA ASN A 81 -2.34 -5.74 13.69
C ASN A 81 -2.05 -7.05 12.90
N PRO A 82 -1.43 -8.07 13.52
CA PRO A 82 -0.88 -9.23 12.81
C PRO A 82 -1.94 -10.20 12.27
N ASP A 83 -3.16 -10.12 12.79
CA ASP A 83 -4.25 -11.03 12.40
C ASP A 83 -4.87 -10.66 11.04
N SER A 84 -4.70 -9.42 10.61
CA SER A 84 -5.19 -8.94 9.30
C SER A 84 -4.59 -9.77 8.16
N HIS A 85 -5.33 -9.94 7.07
CA HIS A 85 -4.78 -10.58 5.89
C HIS A 85 -3.68 -9.73 5.25
N VAL A 86 -3.86 -8.40 5.22
CA VAL A 86 -2.88 -7.49 4.62
C VAL A 86 -1.55 -7.53 5.36
N SER A 87 -1.54 -7.64 6.70
CA SER A 87 -0.31 -7.76 7.51
C SER A 87 0.52 -9.02 7.20
N LYS A 88 -0.06 -10.01 6.50
CA LYS A 88 0.65 -11.23 6.10
C LYS A 88 1.38 -11.08 4.76
N ILE A 89 1.08 -10.02 4.02
CA ILE A 89 1.60 -9.76 2.66
C ILE A 89 2.28 -8.39 2.54
N ALA A 90 2.04 -7.47 3.47
CA ALA A 90 2.65 -6.16 3.58
C ALA A 90 3.04 -5.84 5.03
N ASP A 91 4.02 -4.95 5.23
CA ASP A 91 4.55 -4.55 6.56
C ASP A 91 3.64 -3.53 7.31
N GLY A 92 2.41 -3.39 6.83
CA GLY A 92 1.45 -2.38 7.24
C GLY A 92 0.59 -2.00 6.05
N HIS A 93 -0.37 -1.12 6.27
CA HIS A 93 -1.28 -0.72 5.21
C HIS A 93 -1.88 0.65 5.44
N ASP A 94 -1.95 1.45 4.37
CA ASP A 94 -2.68 2.70 4.33
C ASP A 94 -3.92 2.55 3.44
N PHE A 95 -5.05 3.09 3.89
CA PHE A 95 -6.31 3.05 3.16
C PHE A 95 -7.15 4.30 3.46
N ALA A 96 -8.19 4.51 2.66
CA ALA A 96 -9.06 5.66 2.77
C ALA A 96 -10.46 5.27 3.21
N ILE A 97 -11.10 6.12 4.01
CA ILE A 97 -12.51 6.03 4.37
C ILE A 97 -13.24 7.24 3.79
N LEU A 98 -14.12 6.98 2.82
CA LEU A 98 -14.95 7.96 2.15
C LEU A 98 -16.28 8.16 2.90
N HIS A 99 -16.63 9.41 3.16
CA HIS A 99 -17.87 9.83 3.84
C HIS A 99 -18.16 9.06 5.15
N LYS A 100 -17.09 8.71 5.88
CA LYS A 100 -17.17 7.99 7.16
C LYS A 100 -17.87 6.61 7.06
N ARG A 101 -17.97 6.04 5.85
CA ARG A 101 -18.76 4.83 5.59
C ARG A 101 -18.10 3.82 4.66
N TYR A 102 -17.41 4.26 3.62
CA TYR A 102 -16.86 3.35 2.62
C TYR A 102 -15.36 3.25 2.78
N ILE A 103 -14.82 2.05 3.01
CA ILE A 103 -13.40 1.80 2.77
C ILE A 103 -13.18 1.78 1.27
N VAL A 104 -12.24 2.57 0.79
CA VAL A 104 -11.84 2.63 -0.63
C VAL A 104 -10.34 2.40 -0.71
N ASP A 105 -9.98 1.30 -1.38
CA ASP A 105 -8.64 0.75 -1.39
C ASP A 105 -8.38 0.03 -2.71
N GLY A 106 -7.88 0.77 -3.69
CA GLY A 106 -7.57 0.19 -4.99
C GLY A 106 -6.34 -0.72 -4.98
N TRP A 107 -5.50 -0.69 -3.92
CA TRP A 107 -4.33 -1.57 -3.81
C TRP A 107 -4.76 -3.03 -3.66
N THR A 108 -5.77 -3.30 -2.82
CA THR A 108 -6.33 -4.65 -2.63
C THR A 108 -6.87 -5.28 -3.91
N THR A 109 -7.28 -4.47 -4.89
CA THR A 109 -7.83 -4.94 -6.17
C THR A 109 -6.79 -5.00 -7.26
N ASN A 110 -6.01 -3.93 -7.43
CA ASN A 110 -5.16 -3.75 -8.59
C ASN A 110 -3.72 -4.23 -8.38
N VAL A 111 -3.30 -4.44 -7.13
CA VAL A 111 -1.95 -4.91 -6.80
C VAL A 111 -2.01 -6.35 -6.30
N GLU A 112 -2.72 -6.60 -5.21
CA GLU A 112 -2.75 -7.93 -4.59
C GLU A 112 -3.87 -8.85 -5.12
N SER A 113 -4.87 -8.29 -5.83
CA SER A 113 -6.03 -9.06 -6.34
C SER A 113 -6.76 -9.87 -5.25
N ILE A 114 -6.82 -9.34 -4.02
CA ILE A 114 -7.41 -9.99 -2.84
C ILE A 114 -8.84 -9.51 -2.52
N HIS A 115 -9.31 -8.47 -3.21
CA HIS A 115 -10.69 -7.99 -3.15
C HIS A 115 -11.17 -7.61 -4.57
N PRO A 116 -12.43 -7.89 -4.97
CA PRO A 116 -12.88 -7.70 -6.35
C PRO A 116 -13.06 -6.23 -6.77
N THR A 117 -13.34 -5.32 -5.84
CA THR A 117 -13.69 -3.91 -6.15
C THR A 117 -12.86 -2.88 -5.40
N GLY A 118 -12.22 -3.28 -4.30
CA GLY A 118 -11.55 -2.38 -3.38
C GLY A 118 -12.48 -1.39 -2.67
N VAL A 119 -13.79 -1.60 -2.74
CA VAL A 119 -14.79 -0.76 -2.07
C VAL A 119 -15.66 -1.62 -1.19
N MET A 120 -15.71 -1.29 0.11
CA MET A 120 -16.48 -2.00 1.13
C MET A 120 -17.26 -1.02 1.99
N ASP A 121 -18.51 -1.34 2.30
CA ASP A 121 -19.43 -0.56 3.13
C ASP A 121 -19.40 -1.02 4.58
N ILE A 122 -19.02 -0.13 5.49
CA ILE A 122 -18.93 -0.41 6.93
C ILE A 122 -20.30 -0.71 7.55
N GLU A 123 -21.38 -0.23 6.93
CA GLU A 123 -22.73 -0.48 7.40
C GLU A 123 -23.30 -1.82 6.91
N ASP A 124 -22.72 -2.43 5.88
CA ASP A 124 -23.15 -3.71 5.33
C ASP A 124 -22.53 -4.88 6.11
N ASP A 125 -23.38 -5.78 6.62
CA ASP A 125 -22.94 -6.95 7.38
C ASP A 125 -22.14 -7.93 6.52
N ASP A 126 -22.41 -8.00 5.21
CA ASP A 126 -21.68 -8.88 4.29
C ASP A 126 -20.26 -8.37 4.05
N ASP A 127 -20.07 -7.05 3.94
CA ASP A 127 -18.76 -6.42 3.81
C ASP A 127 -17.97 -6.41 5.12
N LEU A 128 -18.65 -6.35 6.28
CA LEU A 128 -17.98 -6.32 7.57
C LEU A 128 -17.11 -7.55 7.82
N GLU A 129 -17.54 -8.76 7.43
CA GLU A 129 -16.71 -9.97 7.56
C GLU A 129 -15.42 -9.84 6.75
N GLU A 130 -15.53 -9.29 5.54
CA GLU A 130 -14.41 -9.09 4.64
C GLU A 130 -13.46 -8.01 5.13
N ILE A 131 -13.99 -6.89 5.67
CA ILE A 131 -13.18 -5.83 6.26
C ILE A 131 -12.38 -6.37 7.45
N ILE A 132 -12.99 -7.13 8.34
CA ILE A 132 -12.28 -7.74 9.49
C ILE A 132 -11.19 -8.69 9.00
N ARG A 133 -11.49 -9.49 7.97
CA ARG A 133 -10.52 -10.42 7.38
C ARG A 133 -9.33 -9.67 6.78
N LEU A 134 -9.58 -8.61 6.02
CA LEU A 134 -8.55 -7.87 5.28
C LEU A 134 -7.74 -6.96 6.20
N TYR A 135 -8.41 -6.12 6.99
CA TYR A 135 -7.83 -5.01 7.75
C TYR A 135 -7.72 -5.29 9.25
N GLY A 136 -8.17 -6.43 9.75
CA GLY A 136 -7.99 -6.82 11.15
C GLY A 136 -8.84 -6.01 12.13
N ASP A 137 -8.27 -5.71 13.31
CA ASP A 137 -9.00 -5.01 14.38
C ASP A 137 -9.01 -3.48 14.16
N PRO A 138 -10.18 -2.86 13.96
CA PRO A 138 -10.33 -1.42 13.75
C PRO A 138 -9.82 -0.54 14.90
N ARG A 139 -9.68 -1.10 16.10
CA ARG A 139 -9.11 -0.40 17.26
C ARG A 139 -7.60 -0.16 17.13
N LEU A 140 -6.97 -0.85 16.19
CA LEU A 140 -5.54 -0.74 15.88
C LEU A 140 -5.30 0.13 14.65
N TRP A 141 -6.36 0.69 14.05
CA TRP A 141 -6.22 1.62 12.93
C TRP A 141 -5.92 3.00 13.47
N GLU A 142 -4.86 3.58 12.95
CA GLU A 142 -4.42 4.91 13.30
C GLU A 142 -4.80 5.90 12.20
N PRO A 143 -5.45 7.03 12.54
CA PRO A 143 -5.60 8.14 11.62
C PRO A 143 -4.20 8.66 11.22
N ARG A 144 -3.97 8.94 9.94
CA ARG A 144 -2.72 9.59 9.51
C ARG A 144 -2.61 10.98 10.15
N ALA A 145 -1.40 11.53 10.26
CA ALA A 145 -1.11 12.76 11.05
C ALA A 145 -2.07 13.96 10.84
N ASN A 146 -2.61 14.15 9.64
CA ASN A 146 -3.57 15.22 9.37
C ASN A 146 -4.97 14.95 9.95
N GLU A 147 -5.35 13.69 10.08
CA GLU A 147 -6.63 13.24 10.64
C GLU A 147 -6.60 13.23 12.18
N LEU A 148 -5.42 13.07 12.80
CA LEU A 148 -5.20 13.21 14.24
C LEU A 148 -5.51 14.64 14.75
N ALA A 149 -5.43 15.63 13.87
CA ALA A 149 -5.70 17.02 14.21
C ALA A 149 -7.21 17.33 14.30
N ASP A 150 -8.07 16.44 13.83
CA ASP A 150 -9.53 16.54 13.97
C ASP A 150 -9.98 15.83 15.26
N PRO A 151 -10.29 16.57 16.36
CA PRO A 151 -10.75 15.97 17.60
C PRO A 151 -12.12 15.28 17.47
N ASP A 152 -12.86 15.54 16.39
CA ASP A 152 -14.16 14.93 16.10
C ASP A 152 -14.06 13.72 15.16
N ASN A 153 -12.84 13.30 14.79
CA ASN A 153 -12.65 12.09 13.99
C ASN A 153 -12.90 10.82 14.83
N GLN A 154 -14.18 10.45 14.91
CA GLN A 154 -14.65 9.27 15.63
C GLN A 154 -14.78 8.03 14.74
N ILE A 155 -14.20 8.02 13.53
CA ILE A 155 -14.44 6.95 12.54
C ILE A 155 -13.98 5.59 13.08
N ALA A 156 -12.74 5.48 13.59
CA ALA A 156 -12.23 4.23 14.14
C ALA A 156 -13.04 3.76 15.36
N ALA A 157 -13.48 4.67 16.21
CA ALA A 157 -14.30 4.36 17.37
C ALA A 157 -15.72 3.90 16.98
N ALA A 158 -16.36 4.59 16.02
CA ALA A 158 -17.66 4.22 15.49
C ALA A 158 -17.62 2.86 14.78
N PHE A 159 -16.54 2.59 14.03
CA PHE A 159 -16.32 1.28 13.45
C PHE A 159 -16.17 0.23 14.55
N ALA A 160 -15.31 0.46 15.56
CA ALA A 160 -15.12 -0.49 16.64
C ALA A 160 -16.44 -0.83 17.36
N GLU A 161 -17.31 0.15 17.59
CA GLU A 161 -18.66 -0.08 18.12
C GLU A 161 -19.54 -0.91 17.18
N ARG A 162 -19.50 -0.62 15.87
CA ARG A 162 -20.20 -1.40 14.85
C ARG A 162 -19.73 -2.85 14.81
N LEU A 163 -18.43 -3.07 14.94
CA LEU A 163 -17.82 -4.40 14.98
C LEU A 163 -18.29 -5.20 16.21
N GLU A 164 -18.31 -4.58 17.39
CA GLU A 164 -18.80 -5.23 18.61
C GLU A 164 -20.29 -5.58 18.50
N THR A 165 -21.09 -4.71 17.87
CA THR A 165 -22.50 -4.96 17.58
C THR A 165 -22.66 -6.17 16.64
N PHE A 166 -21.86 -6.23 15.57
CA PHE A 166 -21.87 -7.34 14.62
C PHE A 166 -21.49 -8.68 15.27
N LYS A 167 -20.44 -8.71 16.10
CA LYS A 167 -20.00 -9.92 16.82
C LYS A 167 -21.03 -10.42 17.84
N SER A 168 -21.80 -9.50 18.42
CA SER A 168 -22.80 -9.80 19.46
C SER A 168 -24.16 -10.22 18.90
N ALA A 169 -24.40 -9.99 17.60
CA ALA A 169 -25.67 -10.32 16.96
C ALA A 169 -25.84 -11.86 16.84
N PRO A 170 -27.02 -12.41 17.22
CA PRO A 170 -27.29 -13.83 17.03
C PRO A 170 -27.34 -14.15 15.53
N ARG A 171 -26.36 -14.91 15.03
CA ARG A 171 -26.36 -15.41 13.66
C ARG A 171 -27.50 -16.42 13.51
N LEU A 172 -28.54 -16.09 12.76
CA LEU A 172 -29.60 -17.04 12.41
C LEU A 172 -29.00 -18.09 11.47
N SER A 173 -28.75 -19.29 12.01
CA SER A 173 -28.31 -20.48 11.28
C SER A 173 -29.44 -21.12 10.47
#